data_AF-A0A6V7HRS6-F1
#
_entry.id   AF-A0A6V7HRS6-F1
#
_cell.length_a   1.000
_cell.length_b   1.000
_cell.length_c   1.000
_cell.angle_alpha   90.00
_cell.angle_beta   90.00
_cell.angle_gamma   90.00
#
_symmetry.space_group_name_H-M   'P 1'
#
loop_
_entity.id
_entity.type
_entity.pdbx_description
1 polymer ?
#
loop_
_entity_poly.entity_id
_entity_poly.type
_entity_poly.pdbx_seq_one_letter_code
_entity_poly.pdbx_strand_id
1 'polypeptide(L)' 'KHLKAIVDSMVSFVKGTSRKKLDLYSANEVSVASLLVTLGIDVTNVPAYSSAVFFELLEDSGDFFVR' A
#
# COMPACT_ATOMS: atom_id res chain seq x y z
N LYS A 1 3.86 3.91 -10.12
CA LYS A 1 4.38 5.03 -9.29
C LYS A 1 3.90 4.94 -7.84
N HIS A 2 2.60 4.69 -7.58
CA HIS A 2 2.06 4.57 -6.22
C HIS A 2 2.70 3.46 -5.37
N LEU A 3 2.87 2.26 -5.94
CA LEU A 3 3.49 1.14 -5.21
C LEU A 3 4.89 1.46 -4.66
N LYS A 4 5.74 2.11 -5.47
CA LYS A 4 7.07 2.52 -5.03
C LYS A 4 7.00 3.49 -3.84
N ALA A 5 6.11 4.47 -3.88
CA ALA A 5 5.97 5.44 -2.80
C ALA A 5 5.50 4.76 -1.49
N ILE A 6 4.59 3.80 -1.58
CA ILE A 6 4.11 3.00 -0.43
C ILE A 6 5.28 2.22 0.19
N VAL A 7 6.02 1.47 -0.63
CA VAL A 7 7.17 0.67 -0.17
C VAL A 7 8.28 1.56 0.40
N ASP A 8 8.61 2.67 -0.26
CA ASP A 8 9.63 3.61 0.23
C ASP A 8 9.24 4.19 1.59
N SER A 9 7.95 4.47 1.82
CA SER A 9 7.46 4.94 3.13
C SER A 9 7.62 3.88 4.21
N MET A 10 7.23 2.63 3.94
CA MET A 10 7.41 1.50 4.86
C MET A 10 8.88 1.27 5.19
N VAL A 11 9.75 1.25 4.18
CA VAL A 11 11.20 1.09 4.35
C VAL A 11 11.79 2.24 5.16
N SER A 12 11.30 3.46 4.98
CA SER A 12 11.74 4.62 5.76
C SER A 12 11.33 4.52 7.23
N PHE A 13 10.16 3.93 7.51
CA PHE A 13 9.75 3.62 8.89
C PHE A 13 10.66 2.55 9.51
N VAL A 14 10.89 1.43 8.82
CA VAL A 14 11.78 0.34 9.28
C VAL A 14 13.20 0.85 9.54
N LYS A 15 13.72 1.74 8.68
CA LYS A 15 15.05 2.35 8.85
C LYS A 15 15.11 3.41 9.95
N GLY A 16 13.97 3.77 10.57
CA GLY A 16 13.89 4.84 11.56
C GLY A 16 14.06 6.25 11.01
N THR A 17 14.07 6.43 9.69
CA THR A 17 14.20 7.74 9.03
C THR A 17 12.86 8.49 8.93
N SER A 18 11.74 7.79 9.17
CA SER A 18 10.40 8.35 9.28
C SER A 18 9.72 7.85 10.56
N ARG A 19 8.88 8.70 11.17
CA ARG A 19 7.97 8.31 12.27
C ARG A 19 6.51 8.35 11.86
N LYS A 20 6.23 8.53 10.55
CA LYS A 20 4.86 8.61 10.05
C LYS A 20 4.17 7.24 10.23
N LYS A 21 2.97 7.25 10.79
CA LYS A 21 2.19 6.04 11.08
C LYS A 21 1.14 5.68 10.02
N LEU A 22 0.76 6.65 9.17
CA LEU A 22 -0.27 6.48 8.16
C LEU A 22 0.01 7.38 6.96
N ASP A 23 -0.01 6.81 5.77
CA ASP A 23 -0.09 7.53 4.50
C ASP A 23 -1.46 7.28 3.87
N LEU A 24 -2.16 8.34 3.51
CA LEU A 24 -3.44 8.27 2.80
C LEU A 24 -3.27 8.83 1.39
N TYR A 25 -3.52 7.99 0.39
CA TYR A 25 -3.45 8.37 -1.02
C TYR A 25 -4.87 8.44 -1.58
N SER A 26 -5.29 9.65 -1.99
CA SER A 26 -6.55 9.81 -2.73
C SER A 26 -6.35 9.32 -4.16
N ALA A 27 -7.26 8.48 -4.63
CA ALA A 27 -7.15 7.75 -5.88
C ALA A 27 -8.53 7.56 -6.52
N ASN A 28 -8.53 7.27 -7.82
CA ASN A 28 -9.73 6.84 -8.54
C ASN A 28 -9.71 5.33 -8.81
N GLU A 29 -10.78 4.81 -9.38
CA GLU A 29 -10.97 3.39 -9.69
C GLU A 29 -9.83 2.82 -10.56
N VAL A 30 -9.32 3.59 -11.54
CA VAL A 30 -8.20 3.18 -12.39
C VAL A 30 -6.90 3.06 -11.60
N SER A 31 -6.66 3.99 -10.67
CA SER A 31 -5.48 3.96 -9.79
C SER A 31 -5.52 2.75 -8.87
N VAL A 32 -6.68 2.42 -8.32
CA VAL A 32 -6.86 1.22 -7.48
C VAL A 32 -6.69 -0.06 -8.29
N ALA A 33 -7.36 -0.18 -9.44
CA ALA A 33 -7.26 -1.37 -10.30
C ALA A 33 -5.83 -1.60 -10.79
N SER A 34 -5.13 -0.55 -11.25
CA SER A 34 -3.74 -0.67 -11.71
C SER A 34 -2.77 -1.07 -10.59
N LEU A 35 -3.01 -0.64 -9.35
CA LEU A 35 -2.21 -1.06 -8.20
C LEU A 35 -2.40 -2.55 -7.93
N LEU A 36 -3.64 -3.04 -7.92
CA LEU A 36 -3.95 -4.46 -7.72
C LEU A 36 -3.34 -5.33 -8.83
N VAL A 37 -3.48 -4.93 -10.10
CA VAL A 37 -2.86 -5.63 -11.24
C VAL A 37 -1.34 -5.66 -11.12
N THR A 38 -0.72 -4.56 -10.65
CA THR A 38 0.74 -4.51 -10.42
C THR A 38 1.18 -5.50 -9.34
N LEU A 39 0.32 -5.77 -8.35
CA LEU A 39 0.56 -6.79 -7.31
C LEU A 39 0.23 -8.22 -7.77
N GLY A 40 -0.16 -8.41 -9.03
CA GLY A 40 -0.56 -9.72 -9.56
C GLY A 40 -1.95 -10.16 -9.09
N ILE A 41 -2.74 -9.26 -8.52
CA ILE A 41 -4.12 -9.52 -8.11
C ILE A 41 -5.01 -9.23 -9.31
N ASP A 42 -5.72 -10.24 -9.80
CA ASP A 42 -6.63 -10.07 -10.92
C ASP A 42 -7.86 -9.27 -10.51
N VAL A 43 -8.23 -8.30 -11.35
CA VAL A 43 -9.32 -7.36 -11.08
C VAL A 43 -10.39 -7.59 -12.14
N THR A 44 -11.33 -8.48 -11.86
CA THR A 44 -12.40 -8.86 -12.80
C THR A 44 -13.50 -7.80 -12.91
N ASN A 45 -13.66 -6.93 -11.90
CA ASN A 45 -14.65 -5.87 -11.88
C ASN A 45 -14.02 -4.52 -11.49
N VAL A 46 -14.53 -3.42 -12.04
CA VAL A 46 -14.12 -2.07 -11.65
C VAL A 46 -14.38 -1.87 -10.14
N PRO A 47 -13.40 -1.35 -9.37
CA PRO A 47 -13.61 -1.07 -7.94
C PRO A 47 -14.84 -0.19 -7.71
N ALA A 48 -15.70 -0.59 -6.78
CA ALA A 48 -16.89 0.18 -6.42
C ALA A 48 -16.51 1.54 -5.80
N TYR A 49 -17.44 2.49 -5.81
CA TYR A 49 -17.25 3.77 -5.12
C TYR A 49 -16.88 3.54 -3.64
N SER A 50 -15.94 4.35 -3.15
CA SER A 50 -15.37 4.23 -1.80
C SER A 50 -14.56 2.94 -1.53
N SER A 51 -14.17 2.18 -2.56
CA SER A 51 -13.20 1.10 -2.39
C SER A 51 -11.84 1.65 -2.01
N ALA A 52 -11.12 0.91 -1.15
CA ALA A 52 -9.79 1.26 -0.70
C ALA A 52 -8.92 0.00 -0.63
N VAL A 53 -7.60 0.19 -0.79
CA VAL A 53 -6.59 -0.84 -0.57
C VAL A 53 -5.77 -0.41 0.64
N PHE A 54 -5.63 -1.31 1.60
CA PHE A 54 -4.84 -1.10 2.80
C PHE A 54 -3.53 -1.89 2.67
N PHE A 55 -2.43 -1.27 3.08
CA PHE A 55 -1.15 -1.94 3.25
C PHE A 55 -0.74 -1.74 4.70
N GLU A 56 -0.59 -2.82 5.44
CA GLU A 56 -0.27 -2.79 6.86
C GLU A 56 1.15 -3.30 7.06
N LEU A 57 2.02 -2.46 7.59
CA LEU A 57 3.35 -2.86 8.04
C LEU A 57 3.25 -3.37 9.48
N LEU A 58 3.47 -4.67 9.65
CA LEU A 58 3.43 -5.38 10.92
C LEU A 58 4.86 -5.70 11.38
N GLU A 59 5.08 -5.65 12.69
CA GLU A 59 6.35 -6.04 13.32
C GLU A 59 6.07 -7.22 14.27
N ASP A 60 6.80 -8.32 14.11
CA ASP A 60 6.79 -9.44 15.03
C ASP A 60 8.22 -9.90 15.29
N SER A 61 8.62 -9.89 16.57
CA SER A 61 9.92 -10.39 17.03
C SER A 61 11.15 -9.76 16.31
N GLY A 62 11.01 -8.51 15.84
CA GLY A 62 12.04 -7.76 15.11
C GLY A 62 12.02 -7.95 13.60
N ASP A 63 11.17 -8.86 13.09
CA ASP A 63 10.91 -9.04 11.67
C ASP A 63 9.70 -8.21 11.22
N PHE A 64 9.74 -7.74 9.97
CA PHE A 64 8.69 -6.90 9.40
C PHE A 64 7.93 -7.63 8.28
N PHE A 65 6.60 -7.53 8.31
CA PHE A 65 5.69 -8.17 7.36
C PHE A 65 4.72 -7.15 6.76
N VAL A 66 4.26 -7.40 5.53
CA VAL A 66 3.23 -6.57 4.87
C VAL A 66 1.98 -7.42 4.64
N ARG A 67 0.83 -6.89 5.04
CA ARG A 67 -0.51 -7.44 4.76
C ARG A 67 -1.31 -6.49 3.90
#